data_AF-A0A9W8CMC0-F1
#
_entry.id   AF-A0A9W8CMC0-F1
#
_cell.length_a   1.000
_cell.length_b   1.000
_cell.length_c   1.000
_cell.angle_alpha   90.00
_cell.angle_beta   90.00
_cell.angle_gamma   90.00
#
_symmetry.space_group_name_H-M   'P 1'
#
loop_
_entity.id
_entity.type
_entity.pdbx_description
1 polymer ?
#
loop_
_entity_poly.entity_id
_entity_poly.type
_entity_poly.pdbx_seq_one_letter_code
_entity_poly.pdbx_strand_id
1 'polypeptide(L)'
;MFDNLKYLGIEATRHKIISELSVIFSSYGISIDIRHLMLLGDLMCYKGELLGITRYGIAKMNDSVMMLASFEKTADHLFDAAVFGKRDMVHGVSERIIMGQQMPVGTGVFKLLMDYDRDVRPTRRPLLFDEPSNDKKYGGVLNGIANATAGSPMEVCS
;
A
#
# COMPACT_ATOMS: atom_id res chain seq x y z
N MET A 1 7.13 -21.67 26.59
CA MET A 1 7.51 -21.27 25.21
C MET A 1 8.76 -20.39 25.19
N PHE A 2 8.85 -19.36 26.03
CA PHE A 2 10.02 -18.46 26.06
C PHE A 2 11.35 -19.14 26.41
N ASP A 3 11.34 -20.21 27.20
CA ASP A 3 12.57 -20.97 27.48
C ASP A 3 13.13 -21.65 26.22
N ASN A 4 12.26 -22.21 25.37
CA ASN A 4 12.71 -22.81 24.10
C ASN A 4 13.35 -21.77 23.17
N LEU A 5 12.85 -20.54 23.17
CA LEU A 5 13.47 -19.45 22.41
C LEU A 5 14.89 -19.15 22.92
N LYS A 6 15.07 -19.13 24.25
CA LYS A 6 16.35 -18.84 24.89
C LYS A 6 17.41 -19.93 24.64
N TYR A 7 17.01 -21.20 24.63
CA TYR A 7 17.96 -22.32 24.57
C TYR A 7 18.07 -22.99 23.19
N LEU A 8 16.99 -23.03 22.40
CA LEU A 8 16.96 -23.69 21.08
C LEU A 8 16.78 -22.73 19.90
N GLY A 9 16.45 -21.47 20.16
CA GLY A 9 16.28 -20.45 19.11
C GLY A 9 14.87 -20.38 18.50
N ILE A 10 14.74 -19.53 17.47
CA ILE A 10 13.44 -19.12 16.92
C ILE A 10 12.76 -20.23 16.10
N GLU A 11 13.51 -21.00 15.32
CA GLU A 11 12.94 -22.09 14.50
C GLU A 11 12.40 -23.25 15.33
N ALA A 12 13.11 -23.63 16.40
CA ALA A 12 12.61 -24.64 17.34
C ALA A 12 11.32 -24.16 18.03
N THR A 13 11.26 -22.86 18.35
CA THR A 13 10.07 -22.24 18.95
C THR A 13 8.89 -22.24 17.98
N ARG A 14 9.11 -21.90 16.71
CA ARG A 14 8.11 -21.98 15.64
C ARG A 14 7.52 -23.39 15.52
N HIS A 15 8.39 -24.40 15.43
CA HIS A 15 7.95 -25.79 15.36
C HIS A 15 7.16 -26.21 16.62
N LYS A 16 7.60 -25.76 17.79
CA LYS A 16 6.91 -26.02 19.06
C LYS A 16 5.49 -25.44 19.05
N ILE A 17 5.29 -24.21 18.58
CA ILE A 17 3.97 -23.58 18.46
C ILE A 17 3.03 -24.42 17.59
N ILE A 18 3.49 -24.83 16.40
CA ILE A 18 2.69 -25.62 15.47
C ILE A 18 2.28 -26.96 16.09
N SER A 19 3.23 -27.65 16.74
CA SER A 19 2.97 -28.95 17.37
C SER A 19 1.97 -28.87 18.52
N GLU A 20 2.10 -27.88 19.41
CA GLU A 20 1.18 -27.69 20.54
C GLU A 20 -0.22 -27.32 20.08
N LEU A 21 -0.34 -26.39 19.12
CA LEU A 21 -1.65 -26.03 18.57
C LEU A 21 -2.34 -27.22 17.92
N SER A 22 -1.60 -28.04 17.15
CA SER A 22 -2.15 -29.25 16.54
C SER A 22 -2.68 -30.23 17.59
N VAL A 23 -1.96 -30.42 18.70
CA VAL A 23 -2.38 -31.32 19.79
C VAL A 23 -3.62 -30.78 20.50
N ILE A 24 -3.66 -29.48 20.78
CA ILE A 24 -4.81 -28.83 21.44
C ILE A 24 -6.06 -28.96 20.56
N PHE A 25 -5.98 -28.58 19.28
CA PHE A 25 -7.12 -28.66 18.37
C PHE A 25 -7.63 -30.09 18.18
N SER A 26 -6.72 -31.06 18.08
CA SER A 26 -7.08 -32.49 18.00
C SER A 26 -7.80 -32.96 19.27
N SER A 27 -7.39 -32.48 20.44
CA SER A 27 -8.01 -32.82 21.73
C SER A 27 -9.43 -32.28 21.87
N TYR A 28 -9.75 -31.16 21.20
CA TYR A 28 -11.10 -30.60 21.13
C TYR A 28 -11.94 -31.14 19.96
N GLY A 29 -11.42 -32.10 19.17
CA GLY A 29 -12.11 -32.64 18.00
C GLY A 29 -12.19 -31.69 16.81
N ILE A 30 -11.35 -30.64 16.79
CA ILE A 30 -11.31 -29.64 15.73
C ILE A 30 -10.27 -30.09 14.69
N SER A 31 -10.70 -30.28 13.44
CA SER A 31 -9.80 -30.59 12.32
C SER A 31 -9.42 -29.30 11.58
N ILE A 32 -8.16 -28.91 11.66
CA ILE A 32 -7.57 -27.76 10.97
C ILE A 32 -6.41 -28.25 10.11
N ASP A 33 -6.34 -27.80 8.87
CA ASP A 33 -5.20 -28.08 8.00
C ASP A 33 -3.92 -27.45 8.57
N ILE A 34 -2.84 -28.24 8.58
CA ILE A 34 -1.55 -27.80 9.12
C ILE A 34 -1.00 -26.55 8.43
N ARG A 35 -1.38 -26.28 7.16
CA ARG A 35 -0.99 -25.07 6.42
C ARG A 35 -1.44 -23.78 7.12
N HIS A 36 -2.61 -23.79 7.77
CA HIS A 36 -3.10 -22.64 8.55
C HIS A 36 -2.27 -22.43 9.82
N LEU A 37 -1.91 -23.53 10.50
CA LEU A 37 -1.09 -23.48 11.71
C LEU A 37 0.36 -23.06 11.38
N MET A 38 0.89 -23.50 10.24
CA MET A 38 2.20 -23.08 9.75
C MET A 38 2.25 -21.57 9.54
N LEU A 39 1.26 -21.01 8.83
CA LEU A 39 1.19 -19.57 8.59
C LEU A 39 1.09 -18.78 9.90
N LEU A 40 0.33 -19.27 10.87
CA LEU A 40 0.24 -18.65 12.20
C LEU A 40 1.58 -18.68 12.94
N GLY A 41 2.28 -19.82 12.92
CA GLY A 41 3.62 -19.95 13.51
C GLY A 41 4.64 -19.03 12.84
N ASP A 42 4.62 -18.93 11.51
CA ASP A 42 5.45 -18.00 10.74
C ASP A 42 5.19 -16.54 11.12
N LEU A 43 3.91 -16.14 11.21
CA LEU A 43 3.51 -14.78 11.59
C LEU A 43 4.02 -14.38 12.99
N MET A 44 4.07 -15.33 13.93
CA MET A 44 4.55 -15.05 15.29
C MET A 44 6.08 -14.97 15.39
N CYS A 45 6.82 -15.52 14.43
CA CYS A 45 8.27 -15.71 14.50
C CYS A 45 9.08 -14.96 13.43
N TYR A 46 8.46 -14.36 12.41
CA TYR A 46 9.18 -13.78 11.25
C TYR A 46 10.14 -12.62 11.59
N LYS A 47 9.91 -11.87 12.69
CA LYS A 47 10.80 -10.78 13.12
C LYS A 47 12.05 -11.24 13.89
N GLY A 48 12.25 -12.54 14.07
CA GLY A 48 13.36 -13.10 14.85
C GLY A 48 13.16 -13.11 16.36
N GLU A 49 12.07 -12.53 16.85
CA GLU A 49 11.58 -12.64 18.23
C GLU A 49 10.20 -13.32 18.23
N LEU A 50 9.84 -13.96 19.35
CA LEU A 50 8.48 -14.47 19.52
C LEU A 50 7.53 -13.32 19.89
N LEU A 51 6.70 -12.91 18.94
CA LEU A 51 5.71 -11.86 19.12
C LEU A 51 4.30 -12.47 19.23
N GLY A 52 3.61 -12.19 20.32
CA GLY A 52 2.23 -12.64 20.52
C GLY A 52 1.21 -11.79 19.76
N ILE A 53 0.01 -12.34 19.50
CA ILE A 53 -1.12 -11.60 18.92
C ILE A 53 -1.81 -10.79 20.02
N THR A 54 -1.13 -9.75 20.48
CA THR A 54 -1.59 -8.81 21.52
C THR A 54 -1.23 -7.39 21.11
N ARG A 55 -1.78 -6.36 21.78
CA ARG A 55 -1.47 -4.96 21.49
C ARG A 55 0.04 -4.67 21.40
N TYR A 56 0.83 -5.28 22.29
CA TYR A 56 2.28 -5.06 22.34
C TYR A 56 3.02 -5.79 21.22
N GLY A 57 2.55 -6.99 20.86
CA GLY A 57 3.15 -7.75 19.77
C GLY A 57 2.80 -7.16 18.40
N ILE A 58 1.54 -6.76 18.18
CA ILE A 58 1.11 -6.14 16.92
C ILE A 58 1.78 -4.77 16.72
N ALA A 59 1.95 -3.99 17.79
CA ALA A 59 2.71 -2.73 17.75
C ALA A 59 4.19 -2.91 17.37
N LYS A 60 4.78 -4.08 17.62
CA LYS A 60 6.11 -4.43 17.13
C LYS A 60 6.10 -4.99 15.71
N MET A 61 4.99 -5.59 15.26
CA MET A 61 4.87 -6.20 13.94
C MET A 61 4.64 -5.16 12.84
N ASN A 62 3.70 -4.23 13.04
CA ASN A 62 3.27 -3.26 12.04
C ASN A 62 3.60 -1.83 12.48
N ASP A 63 4.05 -1.02 11.53
CA ASP A 63 4.47 0.37 11.80
C ASP A 63 3.36 1.40 11.49
N SER A 64 2.26 0.98 10.87
CA SER A 64 1.15 1.87 10.48
C SER A 64 0.35 2.38 11.67
N VAL A 65 0.24 3.70 11.81
CA VAL A 65 -0.45 4.35 12.94
C VAL A 65 -1.95 4.08 12.89
N MET A 66 -2.58 4.20 11.72
CA MET A 66 -4.03 4.04 11.60
C MET A 66 -4.46 2.58 11.87
N MET A 67 -3.61 1.61 11.51
CA MET A 67 -3.82 0.21 11.85
C MET A 67 -3.75 -0.01 13.37
N LEU A 68 -2.72 0.52 14.02
CA LEU A 68 -2.54 0.37 15.47
C LEU A 68 -3.65 1.07 16.25
N ALA A 69 -4.01 2.29 15.85
CA ALA A 69 -5.08 3.06 16.48
C ALA A 69 -6.45 2.37 16.38
N SER A 70 -6.67 1.55 15.34
CA SER A 70 -7.91 0.78 15.15
C SER A 70 -7.95 -0.53 15.93
N PHE A 71 -6.82 -1.00 16.45
CA PHE A 71 -6.75 -2.23 17.24
C PHE A 71 -7.10 -1.97 18.71
N GLU A 72 -6.29 -1.16 19.40
CA GLU A 72 -6.48 -0.76 20.80
C GLU A 72 -5.80 0.61 21.04
N LYS A 73 -6.13 1.29 22.15
CA LYS A 73 -5.47 2.55 22.58
C LYS A 73 -5.38 3.63 21.49
N THR A 74 -6.50 3.88 20.82
CA THR A 74 -6.61 4.83 19.69
C THR A 74 -6.02 6.21 19.99
N ALA A 75 -6.36 6.80 21.14
CA ALA A 75 -5.90 8.13 21.51
C ALA A 75 -4.37 8.18 21.69
N ASP A 76 -3.79 7.24 22.44
CA ASP A 76 -2.35 7.17 22.69
C ASP A 76 -1.58 7.10 21.37
N HIS A 77 -1.99 6.20 20.45
CA HIS A 77 -1.31 6.04 19.16
C HIS A 77 -1.40 7.28 18.26
N LEU A 78 -2.54 7.98 18.25
CA LEU A 78 -2.70 9.20 17.47
C LEU A 78 -1.94 10.39 18.08
N PHE A 79 -1.93 10.53 19.40
CA PHE A 79 -1.17 11.58 20.07
C PHE A 79 0.34 11.37 19.90
N ASP A 80 0.83 10.14 20.08
CA ASP A 80 2.23 9.81 19.83
C ASP A 80 2.61 10.11 18.38
N ALA A 81 1.78 9.71 17.43
CA ALA A 81 2.02 10.00 16.02
C ALA A 81 2.05 11.50 15.70
N ALA A 82 1.18 12.29 16.33
CA ALA A 82 1.14 13.75 16.18
C ALA A 82 2.40 14.41 16.77
N VAL A 83 2.83 13.99 17.96
CA VAL A 83 4.03 14.51 18.64
C VAL A 83 5.30 14.19 17.85
N PHE A 84 5.43 12.95 17.35
CA PHE A 84 6.59 12.52 16.57
C PHE A 84 6.48 12.84 15.07
N GLY A 85 5.36 13.41 14.61
CA GLY A 85 5.11 13.70 13.20
C GLY A 85 5.18 12.48 12.29
N LYS A 86 4.73 11.31 12.77
CA LYS A 86 4.76 10.05 12.00
C LYS A 86 3.90 10.17 10.75
N ARG A 87 4.43 9.69 9.62
CA ARG A 87 3.70 9.61 8.35
C ARG A 87 3.31 8.17 8.07
N ASP A 88 2.02 7.94 7.81
CA ASP A 88 1.47 6.63 7.46
C ASP A 88 1.29 6.54 5.93
N MET A 89 1.73 5.44 5.33
CA MET A 89 1.68 5.22 3.87
C MET A 89 0.35 4.61 3.40
N VAL A 90 -0.57 4.28 4.32
CA VAL A 90 -1.93 3.78 4.00
C VAL A 90 -1.87 2.60 2.99
N HIS A 91 -0.97 1.65 3.27
CA HIS A 91 -0.80 0.46 2.42
C HIS A 91 -1.57 -0.74 2.99
N GLY A 92 -1.78 -0.78 4.31
CA GLY A 92 -2.51 -1.83 4.99
C GLY A 92 -3.98 -1.85 4.61
N VAL A 93 -4.60 -3.02 4.76
CA VAL A 93 -6.02 -3.22 4.46
C VAL A 93 -6.88 -2.33 5.37
N SER A 94 -6.60 -2.28 6.67
CA SER A 94 -7.36 -1.50 7.64
C SER A 94 -7.30 0.01 7.34
N GLU A 95 -6.10 0.54 7.10
CA GLU A 95 -5.92 1.98 6.79
C GLU A 95 -6.68 2.38 5.53
N ARG A 96 -6.64 1.56 4.48
CA ARG A 96 -7.31 1.86 3.21
C ARG A 96 -8.82 1.80 3.32
N ILE A 97 -9.36 0.89 4.10
CA ILE A 97 -10.80 0.82 4.38
C ILE A 97 -11.25 2.12 5.08
N ILE A 98 -10.49 2.59 6.07
CA ILE A 98 -10.80 3.84 6.78
C ILE A 98 -10.74 5.04 5.83
N MET A 99 -9.77 5.07 4.91
CA MET A 99 -9.63 6.13 3.90
C MET A 99 -10.59 5.99 2.70
N GLY A 100 -11.39 4.93 2.61
CA GLY A 100 -12.30 4.67 1.49
C GLY A 100 -11.59 4.34 0.16
N GLN A 101 -10.36 3.83 0.20
CA GLN A 101 -9.58 3.45 -0.97
C GLN A 101 -9.59 1.93 -1.22
N GLN A 102 -9.33 1.51 -2.46
CA GLN A 102 -9.26 0.08 -2.82
C GLN A 102 -8.06 -0.60 -2.14
N MET A 103 -8.27 -1.74 -1.49
CA MET A 103 -7.24 -2.53 -0.80
C MET A 103 -6.33 -3.31 -1.78
N PRO A 104 -5.02 -3.47 -1.51
CA PRO A 104 -4.06 -4.11 -2.43
C PRO A 104 -4.04 -5.63 -2.24
N VAL A 105 -5.19 -6.25 -2.05
CA VAL A 105 -5.36 -7.70 -1.87
C VAL A 105 -6.51 -8.20 -2.73
N GLY A 106 -6.49 -9.48 -3.12
CA GLY A 106 -7.52 -10.05 -4.00
C GLY A 106 -7.56 -9.35 -5.36
N THR A 107 -8.72 -8.78 -5.72
CA THR A 107 -8.93 -8.10 -7.00
C THR A 107 -8.20 -6.77 -7.11
N GLY A 108 -7.79 -6.15 -6.00
CA GLY A 108 -7.07 -4.88 -5.99
C GLY A 108 -5.56 -4.99 -6.19
N VAL A 109 -5.03 -6.21 -6.39
CA VAL A 109 -3.59 -6.45 -6.60
C VAL A 109 -3.13 -6.00 -7.99
N PHE A 110 -4.00 -6.05 -8.99
CA PHE A 110 -3.68 -5.66 -10.36
C PHE A 110 -4.56 -4.50 -10.81
N LYS A 111 -4.06 -3.73 -11.78
CA LYS A 111 -4.82 -2.68 -12.47
C LYS A 111 -5.16 -3.17 -13.87
N LEU A 112 -6.40 -2.94 -14.28
CA LEU A 112 -6.82 -3.19 -15.65
C LEU A 112 -6.45 -1.97 -16.49
N LEU A 113 -5.64 -2.20 -17.52
CA LEU A 113 -5.38 -1.21 -18.57
C LEU A 113 -6.21 -1.62 -19.78
N MET A 114 -6.96 -0.67 -20.31
CA MET A 114 -7.62 -0.88 -21.59
C MET A 114 -6.56 -0.84 -22.68
N ASP A 115 -6.48 -1.91 -23.46
CA ASP A 115 -5.64 -1.95 -24.64
C ASP A 115 -6.29 -1.05 -25.71
N TYR A 116 -5.68 0.11 -25.91
CA TYR A 116 -6.08 1.09 -26.90
C TYR A 116 -4.91 1.30 -27.85
N ASP A 117 -5.20 1.36 -29.15
CA ASP A 117 -4.20 1.59 -30.19
C ASP A 117 -3.45 2.92 -29.95
N ARG A 118 -2.20 2.82 -29.50
CA ARG A 118 -1.35 3.94 -29.13
C ARG A 118 -0.80 4.69 -30.35
N ASP A 119 -0.96 4.13 -31.55
CA ASP A 119 -0.40 4.71 -32.78
C ASP A 119 -1.25 5.87 -33.31
N VAL A 120 -2.47 6.05 -32.80
CA VAL A 120 -3.24 7.28 -32.98
C VAL A 120 -2.78 8.33 -31.97
N ARG A 121 -1.55 8.83 -32.13
CA ARG A 121 -1.23 10.14 -31.56
C ARG A 121 -2.20 11.12 -32.25
N PRO A 122 -3.00 11.91 -31.51
CA PRO A 122 -3.85 12.90 -32.16
C PRO A 122 -2.94 13.82 -32.97
N THR A 123 -3.03 13.76 -34.30
CA THR A 123 -2.29 14.67 -35.18
C THR A 123 -2.63 16.08 -34.73
N ARG A 124 -1.61 16.86 -34.36
CA ARG A 124 -1.77 18.28 -34.03
C ARG A 124 -2.54 18.91 -35.18
N ARG A 125 -3.77 19.34 -34.93
CA ARG A 125 -4.51 20.11 -35.94
C ARG A 125 -3.67 21.35 -36.23
N PRO A 126 -3.40 21.68 -37.51
CA PRO A 126 -2.65 22.88 -37.81
C PRO A 126 -3.37 24.07 -37.18
N LEU A 127 -2.64 24.86 -36.41
CA LEU A 127 -3.19 26.10 -35.85
C LEU A 127 -3.47 27.05 -37.00
N LEU A 128 -4.43 27.97 -36.81
CA LEU A 128 -4.77 28.98 -37.81
C LEU A 128 -3.53 29.79 -38.29
N PHE A 129 -2.47 29.84 -37.46
CA PHE A 129 -1.23 30.60 -37.64
C PHE A 129 0.00 29.78 -38.09
N ASP A 130 -0.12 28.47 -38.29
CA ASP A 130 1.02 27.66 -38.77
C ASP A 130 1.32 27.90 -40.27
N GLU A 131 0.37 28.49 -41.02
CA GLU A 131 0.44 28.72 -42.47
C GLU A 131 0.39 30.23 -42.79
N PRO A 132 1.42 30.83 -43.45
CA PRO A 132 1.43 32.26 -43.81
C PRO A 132 0.39 32.64 -44.89
N SER A 133 -0.33 31.66 -45.45
CA SER A 133 -1.45 31.88 -46.37
C SER A 133 -2.74 32.29 -45.64
N ASN A 134 -2.89 31.91 -44.37
CA ASN A 134 -4.13 32.05 -43.61
C ASN A 134 -4.24 33.41 -42.90
N ASP A 135 -3.10 34.05 -42.63
CA ASP A 135 -3.00 35.42 -42.13
C ASP A 135 -3.64 36.43 -43.09
N LYS A 136 -3.65 36.16 -44.41
CA LYS A 136 -4.29 37.03 -45.40
C LYS A 136 -5.82 36.95 -45.39
N LYS A 137 -6.41 35.87 -44.85
CA LYS A 137 -7.87 35.69 -44.73
C LYS A 137 -8.42 36.16 -43.38
N TYR A 138 -7.62 36.10 -42.31
CA TYR A 138 -8.07 36.41 -40.94
C TYR A 138 -7.28 37.53 -40.23
N GLY A 139 -6.32 38.16 -40.90
CA GLY A 139 -5.43 39.21 -40.36
C GLY A 139 -6.12 40.51 -39.90
N GLY A 140 -7.45 40.63 -40.06
CA GLY A 140 -8.22 41.74 -39.49
C GLY A 140 -8.71 41.50 -38.05
N VAL A 141 -8.65 40.27 -37.52
CA VAL A 141 -9.34 39.90 -36.26
C VAL A 141 -8.38 39.83 -35.05
N LEU A 142 -7.06 39.90 -35.26
CA LEU A 142 -6.06 39.42 -34.29
C LEU A 142 -5.14 40.45 -33.66
N ASN A 143 -5.33 41.75 -33.93
CA ASN A 143 -4.65 42.80 -33.18
C ASN A 143 -5.01 42.83 -31.67
N GLY A 144 -5.81 41.87 -31.17
CA GLY A 144 -6.29 41.82 -29.78
C GLY A 144 -5.82 40.65 -28.91
N ILE A 145 -5.13 39.60 -29.41
CA ILE A 145 -5.00 38.34 -28.62
C ILE A 145 -3.57 37.73 -28.57
N ALA A 146 -2.59 38.20 -29.35
CA ALA A 146 -1.28 37.56 -29.51
C ALA A 146 -0.25 37.79 -28.37
N ASN A 147 -0.68 37.94 -27.11
CA ASN A 147 0.23 38.14 -25.97
C ASN A 147 0.31 36.95 -24.99
N ALA A 148 -0.24 35.78 -25.34
CA ALA A 148 -0.21 34.63 -24.45
C ALA A 148 0.40 33.41 -25.13
N THR A 149 1.46 32.88 -24.53
CA THR A 149 2.00 31.50 -24.67
C THR A 149 3.02 31.23 -25.77
N ALA A 150 4.18 31.89 -25.69
CA ALA A 150 5.46 31.27 -26.03
C ALA A 150 6.08 30.72 -24.72
N GLY A 151 6.38 29.43 -24.64
CA GLY A 151 6.99 28.84 -23.44
C GLY A 151 7.22 27.33 -23.48
N SER A 152 8.40 26.96 -23.99
CA SER A 152 9.28 25.79 -23.70
C SER A 152 8.75 24.33 -23.60
N PRO A 153 9.50 23.36 -24.17
CA PRO A 153 9.34 21.94 -23.88
C PRO A 153 9.88 21.60 -22.48
N MET A 154 9.04 21.01 -21.63
CA MET A 154 9.46 20.57 -20.29
C MET A 154 9.96 19.13 -20.37
N GLU A 155 11.23 18.94 -19.98
CA GLU A 155 11.86 17.63 -19.76
C GLU A 155 11.05 16.79 -18.78
N VAL A 156 10.91 15.50 -19.10
CA VAL A 156 10.29 14.50 -18.23
C VAL A 156 11.37 14.01 -17.25
N CYS A 157 11.29 14.46 -16.00
CA CYS A 157 12.10 13.91 -14.91
C CYS A 157 11.80 12.42 -14.70
N SER A 158 12.88 11.69 -14.44
CA SER A 158 12.93 10.31 -13.94
C SER A 158 12.43 10.21 -12.50
#